data_AF-A0A7C3VN76-F1
#
_entry.id   AF-A0A7C3VN76-F1
#
_cell.length_a   1.000
_cell.length_b   1.000
_cell.length_c   1.000
_cell.angle_alpha   90.00
_cell.angle_beta   90.00
_cell.angle_gamma   90.00
#
_symmetry.space_group_name_H-M   'P 1'
#
loop_
_entity.id
_entity.type
_entity.pdbx_description
1 polymer ?
#
loop_
_entity_poly.entity_id
_entity_poly.type
_entity_poly.pdbx_seq_one_letter_code
_entity_poly.pdbx_strand_id
1 'polypeptide(L)'
;MAKGGIELKVMLSLILVVAVILVLIVYGRGLFDFGETYADDAECRQSIQQNANLRLGGFEFSSRINCPFKEIEAAGDDVKIKALVADELYRCWNRWGEGRLELFSADEKTFCAVCSVITFEETGEVKGLLAYLRQRIIAGGDETYWEYLTGMSAESTALARFDVIDRSKPLSIFFTYGQGPATGQTPEAFGHDASKEWDARMMMLPYTSEQLAVQTGCDYFPASQVPSGTPITV
;
A
#
# COMPACT_ATOMS: atom_id res chain seq x y z
N MET A 1 22.78 -53.11 40.77
CA MET A 1 21.58 -52.78 39.98
C MET A 1 21.40 -51.27 39.98
N ALA A 2 21.73 -50.61 38.87
CA ALA A 2 21.60 -49.16 38.72
C ALA A 2 20.35 -48.85 37.90
N LYS A 3 19.20 -48.69 38.57
CA LYS A 3 17.89 -48.36 37.94
C LYS A 3 17.56 -46.85 37.97
N GLY A 4 18.45 -46.01 38.51
CA GLY A 4 18.20 -44.57 38.71
C GLY A 4 18.64 -43.63 37.57
N GLY A 5 19.22 -44.14 36.48
CA GLY A 5 19.80 -43.29 35.42
C GLY A 5 18.85 -42.85 34.32
N ILE A 6 17.72 -43.53 34.14
CA ILE A 6 16.80 -43.29 33.00
C ILE A 6 15.81 -42.17 33.32
N GLU A 7 15.33 -42.06 34.56
CA GLU A 7 14.32 -41.04 34.91
C GLU A 7 14.88 -39.61 34.87
N LEU A 8 16.16 -39.42 35.25
CA LEU A 8 16.81 -38.10 35.21
C LEU A 8 16.96 -37.57 33.77
N LYS A 9 17.31 -38.44 32.81
CA LYS A 9 17.51 -38.04 31.40
C LYS A 9 16.20 -37.63 30.72
N VAL A 10 15.12 -38.36 31.01
CA VAL A 10 13.79 -38.05 30.47
C VAL A 10 13.30 -36.71 31.04
N MET A 11 13.45 -36.48 32.34
CA MET A 11 13.04 -35.23 32.97
C MET A 11 13.82 -34.03 32.45
N LEU A 12 15.14 -34.16 32.28
CA LEU A 12 15.98 -33.09 31.71
C LEU A 12 15.61 -32.77 30.25
N SER A 13 15.35 -33.81 29.44
CA SER A 13 14.94 -33.64 28.03
C SER A 13 13.59 -32.92 27.93
N LEU A 14 12.63 -33.25 28.81
CA LEU A 14 11.32 -32.60 28.83
C LEU A 14 11.46 -31.12 29.20
N ILE A 15 12.27 -30.80 30.22
CA ILE A 15 12.54 -29.40 30.62
C ILE A 15 13.16 -28.61 29.47
N LEU A 16 14.10 -29.20 28.73
CA LEU A 16 14.75 -28.54 27.59
C LEU A 16 13.74 -28.26 26.46
N VAL A 17 12.87 -29.21 26.13
CA VAL A 17 11.83 -29.01 25.10
C VAL A 17 10.86 -27.90 25.51
N VAL A 18 10.42 -27.89 26.78
CA VAL A 18 9.54 -26.83 27.30
C VAL A 18 10.23 -25.46 27.25
N ALA A 19 11.52 -25.39 27.60
CA ALA A 19 12.29 -24.14 27.51
C ALA A 19 12.40 -23.64 26.05
N VAL A 20 12.65 -24.54 25.09
CA VAL A 20 12.71 -24.18 23.66
C VAL A 20 11.33 -23.71 23.17
N ILE A 21 10.25 -24.38 23.53
CA ILE A 21 8.89 -23.95 23.16
C ILE A 21 8.58 -22.58 23.75
N LEU A 22 8.94 -22.32 25.01
CA LEU A 22 8.76 -21.00 25.63
C LEU A 22 9.53 -19.90 24.90
N VAL A 23 10.79 -20.18 24.55
CA VAL A 23 11.60 -19.27 23.72
C VAL A 23 10.90 -19.02 22.38
N LEU A 24 10.47 -20.08 21.68
CA LEU A 24 9.77 -19.94 20.39
C LEU A 24 8.43 -19.19 20.52
N ILE A 25 7.70 -19.30 21.63
CA ILE A 25 6.46 -18.53 21.86
C ILE A 25 6.78 -17.05 22.08
N VAL A 26 7.80 -16.75 22.89
CA VAL A 26 8.21 -15.36 23.19
C VAL A 26 8.70 -14.66 21.94
N TYR A 27 9.57 -15.32 21.16
CA TYR A 27 10.10 -14.75 19.91
C TYR A 27 9.12 -14.87 18.74
N GLY A 28 8.27 -15.91 18.74
CA GLY A 28 7.31 -16.16 17.67
C GLY A 28 6.22 -15.10 17.62
N ARG A 29 5.76 -14.57 18.77
CA ARG A 29 4.74 -13.51 18.81
C ARG A 29 5.12 -12.28 17.99
N GLY A 30 6.35 -11.80 18.12
CA GLY A 30 6.82 -10.68 17.31
C GLY A 30 6.85 -10.98 15.81
N LEU A 31 7.05 -12.24 15.43
CA LEU A 31 7.09 -12.66 14.02
C LEU A 31 5.68 -12.77 13.40
N PHE A 32 4.64 -13.03 14.20
CA PHE A 32 3.27 -13.12 13.72
C PHE A 32 2.67 -11.75 13.36
N ASP A 33 2.94 -10.70 14.13
CA ASP A 33 2.41 -9.35 13.84
C ASP A 33 2.96 -8.78 12.52
N PHE A 34 4.24 -9.05 12.22
CA PHE A 34 4.80 -8.74 10.89
C PHE A 34 4.21 -9.63 9.79
N GLY A 35 3.74 -10.83 10.12
CA GLY A 35 3.19 -11.77 9.13
C GLY A 35 1.91 -11.26 8.45
N GLU A 36 0.97 -10.70 9.22
CA GLU A 36 -0.36 -10.32 8.69
C GLU A 36 -0.27 -9.23 7.64
N THR A 37 0.46 -8.14 7.92
CA THR A 37 0.58 -7.01 6.98
C THR A 37 1.21 -7.42 5.65
N TYR A 38 2.20 -8.32 5.69
CA TYR A 38 2.87 -8.83 4.48
C TYR A 38 2.02 -9.87 3.75
N ALA A 39 1.26 -10.69 4.47
CA ALA A 39 0.35 -11.66 3.87
C ALA A 39 -0.75 -10.95 3.06
N ASP A 40 -1.37 -9.91 3.62
CA ASP A 40 -2.40 -9.12 2.91
C ASP A 40 -1.86 -8.46 1.64
N ASP A 41 -0.64 -7.90 1.72
CA ASP A 41 0.00 -7.24 0.58
C ASP A 41 0.35 -8.25 -0.52
N ALA A 42 0.83 -9.44 -0.13
CA ALA A 42 1.13 -10.52 -1.05
C ALA A 42 -0.14 -11.09 -1.70
N GLU A 43 -1.20 -11.30 -0.94
CA GLU A 43 -2.49 -11.80 -1.45
C GLU A 43 -3.12 -10.80 -2.42
N CYS A 44 -3.19 -9.52 -2.06
CA CYS A 44 -3.72 -8.49 -2.94
C CYS A 44 -2.88 -8.38 -4.22
N ARG A 45 -1.54 -8.35 -4.12
CA ARG A 45 -0.66 -8.34 -5.31
C ARG A 45 -0.88 -9.57 -6.19
N GLN A 46 -1.02 -10.75 -5.59
CA GLN A 46 -1.29 -11.99 -6.32
C GLN A 46 -2.65 -11.93 -7.02
N SER A 47 -3.68 -11.40 -6.36
CA SER A 47 -5.01 -11.20 -6.94
C SER A 47 -4.97 -10.24 -8.14
N ILE A 48 -4.27 -9.10 -8.00
CA ILE A 48 -4.06 -8.12 -9.08
C ILE A 48 -3.33 -8.76 -10.26
N GLN A 49 -2.25 -9.50 -10.01
CA GLN A 49 -1.48 -10.19 -11.06
C GLN A 49 -2.30 -11.28 -11.77
N GLN A 50 -3.08 -12.06 -11.02
CA GLN A 50 -3.98 -13.04 -11.61
C GLN A 50 -5.03 -12.37 -12.50
N ASN A 51 -5.61 -11.25 -12.05
CA ASN A 51 -6.55 -10.49 -12.86
C ASN A 51 -5.91 -9.98 -14.16
N ALA A 52 -4.71 -9.39 -14.07
CA ALA A 52 -3.95 -8.94 -15.24
C ALA A 52 -3.66 -10.09 -16.23
N ASN A 53 -3.24 -11.26 -15.73
CA ASN A 53 -2.91 -12.41 -16.56
C ASN A 53 -4.13 -13.04 -17.23
N LEU A 54 -5.27 -13.11 -16.53
CA LEU A 54 -6.53 -13.64 -17.08
C LEU A 54 -7.07 -12.77 -18.22
N ARG A 55 -6.89 -11.46 -18.09
CA ARG A 55 -7.25 -10.48 -19.12
C ARG A 55 -6.46 -10.69 -20.41
N LEU A 56 -5.15 -10.96 -20.32
CA LEU A 56 -4.35 -11.31 -21.51
C LEU A 56 -4.90 -12.56 -22.24
N GLY A 57 -5.66 -13.41 -21.54
CA GLY A 57 -6.38 -14.56 -22.10
C GLY A 57 -7.78 -14.25 -22.65
N GLY A 58 -8.24 -13.00 -22.62
CA GLY A 58 -9.56 -12.58 -23.10
C GLY A 58 -10.72 -12.83 -22.12
N PHE A 59 -10.43 -13.06 -20.84
CA PHE A 59 -11.45 -13.24 -19.81
C PHE A 59 -11.60 -11.96 -18.96
N GLU A 60 -12.83 -11.46 -18.85
CA GLU A 60 -13.16 -10.31 -18.00
C GLU A 60 -13.63 -10.79 -16.62
N PHE A 61 -12.78 -10.63 -15.61
CA PHE A 61 -13.12 -10.92 -14.21
C PHE A 61 -12.91 -9.67 -13.35
N SER A 62 -13.57 -8.56 -13.69
CA SER A 62 -13.44 -7.31 -12.91
C SER A 62 -13.80 -7.51 -11.42
N SER A 63 -14.66 -8.47 -11.07
CA SER A 63 -15.18 -8.66 -9.71
C SER A 63 -14.26 -9.37 -8.68
N ARG A 64 -13.00 -9.69 -9.01
CA ARG A 64 -12.16 -10.55 -8.14
C ARG A 64 -10.93 -9.92 -7.52
N ILE A 65 -10.66 -8.63 -7.74
CA ILE A 65 -9.55 -7.98 -7.06
C ILE A 65 -9.90 -7.81 -5.57
N ASN A 66 -9.37 -8.71 -4.74
CA ASN A 66 -9.55 -8.67 -3.29
C ASN A 66 -8.41 -7.88 -2.67
N CYS A 67 -8.60 -6.57 -2.60
CA CYS A 67 -7.61 -5.64 -2.06
C CYS A 67 -8.31 -4.69 -1.09
N PRO A 68 -8.51 -5.09 0.18
CA PRO A 68 -9.03 -4.17 1.18
C PRO A 68 -8.04 -3.00 1.36
N PHE A 69 -8.58 -1.80 1.64
CA PHE A 69 -7.75 -0.68 2.05
C PHE A 69 -7.37 -0.83 3.53
N LYS A 70 -6.28 -0.19 3.95
CA LYS A 70 -5.80 -0.21 5.33
C LYS A 70 -6.19 1.08 6.05
N GLU A 71 -6.75 0.97 7.25
CA GLU A 71 -6.92 2.10 8.16
C GLU A 71 -5.72 2.14 9.11
N ILE A 72 -5.04 3.28 9.17
CA ILE A 72 -3.80 3.44 9.93
C ILE A 72 -3.95 4.64 10.86
N GLU A 73 -3.88 4.37 12.16
CA GLU A 73 -3.75 5.43 13.17
C GLU A 73 -2.26 5.78 13.32
N ALA A 74 -1.91 7.01 12.97
CA ALA A 74 -0.55 7.51 12.96
C ALA A 74 -0.28 8.42 14.16
N ALA A 75 0.76 8.05 14.90
CA ALA A 75 1.25 8.78 16.07
C ALA A 75 2.76 9.03 15.97
N GLY A 76 3.23 10.12 16.57
CA GLY A 76 4.65 10.44 16.70
C GLY A 76 5.11 11.66 15.89
N ASP A 77 6.43 11.83 15.84
CA ASP A 77 7.07 13.00 15.24
C ASP A 77 6.98 13.04 13.71
N ASP A 78 7.26 14.22 13.14
CA ASP A 78 7.29 14.48 11.70
C ASP A 78 8.12 13.48 10.90
N VAL A 79 9.21 12.94 11.46
CA VAL A 79 10.08 11.99 10.76
C VAL A 79 9.39 10.64 10.63
N LYS A 80 8.72 10.18 11.69
CA LYS A 80 7.91 8.96 11.68
C LYS A 80 6.72 9.08 10.75
N ILE A 81 6.02 10.22 10.77
CA ILE A 81 4.87 10.46 9.87
C ILE A 81 5.32 10.43 8.40
N LYS A 82 6.44 11.09 8.06
CA LYS A 82 6.98 11.05 6.70
C LYS A 82 7.42 9.65 6.27
N ALA A 83 8.04 8.89 7.19
CA ALA A 83 8.41 7.50 6.93
C ALA A 83 7.18 6.64 6.62
N LEU A 84 6.15 6.75 7.45
CA LEU A 84 4.89 6.02 7.28
C LEU A 84 4.24 6.33 5.93
N VAL A 85 4.09 7.62 5.58
CA VAL A 85 3.48 8.02 4.31
C VAL A 85 4.32 7.55 3.11
N ALA A 86 5.65 7.62 3.20
CA ALA A 86 6.55 7.13 2.15
C ALA A 86 6.42 5.62 1.94
N ASP A 87 6.38 4.84 3.02
CA ASP A 87 6.22 3.38 2.98
C ASP A 87 4.87 2.99 2.38
N GLU A 88 3.80 3.68 2.73
CA GLU A 88 2.46 3.39 2.19
C GLU A 88 2.32 3.77 0.71
N LEU A 89 2.96 4.87 0.26
CA LEU A 89 3.06 5.19 -1.17
C LEU A 89 3.80 4.08 -1.92
N TYR A 90 4.97 3.65 -1.42
CA TYR A 90 5.77 2.58 -2.00
C TYR A 90 4.98 1.27 -2.09
N ARG A 91 4.36 0.85 -1.00
CA ARG A 91 3.57 -0.39 -0.92
C ARG A 91 2.42 -0.35 -1.89
N CYS A 92 1.67 0.75 -1.93
CA CYS A 92 0.56 0.90 -2.86
C CYS A 92 1.03 0.74 -4.31
N TRP A 93 2.05 1.49 -4.73
CA TRP A 93 2.58 1.41 -6.09
C TRP A 93 3.06 0.00 -6.47
N ASN A 94 3.78 -0.66 -5.56
CA ASN A 94 4.25 -2.05 -5.73
C ASN A 94 3.09 -3.05 -5.82
N ARG A 95 2.04 -2.89 -4.99
CA ARG A 95 0.87 -3.78 -4.99
C ARG A 95 0.16 -3.78 -6.34
N TRP A 96 0.05 -2.61 -6.95
CA TRP A 96 -0.57 -2.40 -8.26
C TRP A 96 0.38 -2.64 -9.44
N GLY A 97 1.53 -3.27 -9.20
CA GLY A 97 2.46 -3.69 -10.25
C GLY A 97 3.15 -2.52 -10.95
N GLU A 98 3.35 -1.41 -10.25
CA GLU A 98 4.15 -0.27 -10.71
C GLU A 98 3.65 0.33 -12.04
N GLY A 99 2.33 0.26 -12.28
CA GLY A 99 1.73 0.72 -13.53
C GLY A 99 2.05 -0.12 -14.78
N ARG A 100 2.65 -1.30 -14.60
CA ARG A 100 3.03 -2.19 -15.71
C ARG A 100 1.95 -3.22 -16.06
N LEU A 101 0.94 -3.37 -15.22
CA LEU A 101 -0.12 -4.36 -15.41
C LEU A 101 -1.29 -3.73 -16.17
N GLU A 102 -1.77 -4.44 -17.19
CA GLU A 102 -3.02 -4.10 -17.86
C GLU A 102 -4.19 -4.64 -17.05
N LEU A 103 -4.79 -3.79 -16.23
CA LEU A 103 -5.77 -4.22 -15.24
C LEU A 103 -7.24 -4.07 -15.68
N PHE A 104 -7.55 -3.14 -16.59
CA PHE A 104 -8.91 -2.63 -16.84
C PHE A 104 -9.23 -2.48 -18.32
N SER A 105 -10.45 -2.86 -18.72
CA SER A 105 -10.88 -3.03 -20.13
C SER A 105 -11.01 -1.68 -20.84
N ALA A 106 -10.93 -1.67 -22.17
CA ALA A 106 -10.89 -0.40 -22.92
C ALA A 106 -12.17 0.44 -22.78
N ASP A 107 -13.25 -0.14 -22.27
CA ASP A 107 -14.50 0.52 -21.92
C ASP A 107 -14.48 1.18 -20.52
N GLU A 108 -13.59 0.75 -19.62
CA GLU A 108 -13.37 1.36 -18.31
C GLU A 108 -12.45 2.59 -18.45
N LYS A 109 -12.98 3.80 -18.21
CA LYS A 109 -12.21 5.03 -18.45
C LYS A 109 -11.22 5.31 -17.32
N THR A 110 -11.66 5.19 -16.06
CA THR A 110 -10.81 5.44 -14.88
C THR A 110 -11.11 4.45 -13.74
N PHE A 111 -10.12 3.64 -13.41
CA PHE A 111 -10.09 2.80 -12.22
C PHE A 111 -9.40 3.51 -11.06
N CYS A 112 -9.90 3.29 -9.85
CA CYS A 112 -9.27 3.78 -8.63
C CYS A 112 -9.27 2.72 -7.53
N ALA A 113 -8.22 2.75 -6.71
CA ALA A 113 -8.14 1.94 -5.51
C ALA A 113 -7.52 2.73 -4.37
N VAL A 114 -8.21 2.74 -3.23
CA VAL A 114 -7.69 3.26 -1.98
C VAL A 114 -6.74 2.22 -1.41
N CYS A 115 -5.50 2.59 -1.14
CA CYS A 115 -4.52 1.69 -0.54
C CYS A 115 -4.55 1.80 0.98
N SER A 116 -4.54 3.03 1.48
CA SER A 116 -4.62 3.30 2.91
C SER A 116 -5.27 4.65 3.21
N VAL A 117 -5.89 4.72 4.39
CA VAL A 117 -6.43 5.94 5.01
C VAL A 117 -5.70 6.12 6.32
N ILE A 118 -4.96 7.21 6.43
CA ILE A 118 -4.13 7.52 7.59
C ILE A 118 -4.84 8.60 8.41
N THR A 119 -5.17 8.30 9.66
CA THR A 119 -5.67 9.26 10.64
C THR A 119 -4.54 9.65 11.59
N PHE A 120 -4.54 10.88 12.11
CA PHE A 120 -3.47 11.38 12.95
C PHE A 120 -3.98 11.66 14.36
N GLU A 121 -3.28 11.16 15.39
CA GLU A 121 -3.63 11.43 16.79
C GLU A 121 -3.47 12.91 17.16
N GLU A 122 -2.45 13.55 16.57
CA GLU A 122 -2.11 14.93 16.84
C GLU A 122 -2.40 15.83 15.63
N THR A 123 -2.92 17.02 15.87
CA THR A 123 -3.14 18.02 14.81
C THR A 123 -1.87 18.83 14.53
N GLY A 124 -1.73 19.38 13.33
CA GLY A 124 -0.56 20.16 12.92
C GLY A 124 -0.20 19.97 11.46
N GLU A 125 0.90 20.57 11.02
CA GLU A 125 1.43 20.42 9.67
C GLU A 125 2.76 19.66 9.71
N VAL A 126 2.91 18.64 8.87
CA VAL A 126 4.20 17.97 8.65
C VAL A 126 4.76 18.44 7.32
N LYS A 127 5.96 19.04 7.34
CA LYS A 127 6.59 19.65 6.15
C LYS A 127 7.80 18.83 5.66
N GLY A 128 8.16 19.06 4.39
CA GLY A 128 9.34 18.44 3.79
C GLY A 128 9.14 16.97 3.44
N LEU A 129 7.91 16.55 3.10
CA LEU A 129 7.67 15.19 2.63
C LEU A 129 8.39 14.93 1.30
N LEU A 130 8.39 15.86 0.35
CA LEU A 130 9.06 15.65 -0.94
C LEU A 130 10.57 15.53 -0.77
N ALA A 131 11.15 16.37 0.11
CA ALA A 131 12.55 16.27 0.45
C ALA A 131 12.88 14.92 1.07
N TYR A 132 11.99 14.40 1.93
CA TYR A 132 12.14 13.07 2.52
C TYR A 132 12.13 11.97 1.44
N LEU A 133 11.15 11.97 0.54
CA LEU A 133 11.04 10.99 -0.54
C LEU A 133 12.27 10.97 -1.46
N ARG A 134 12.89 12.14 -1.70
CA ARG A 134 14.10 12.28 -2.55
C ARG A 134 15.41 11.88 -1.88
N GLN A 135 15.46 11.82 -0.56
CA GLN A 135 16.70 11.57 0.18
C GLN A 135 16.75 10.18 0.79
N ARG A 136 15.60 9.53 0.99
CA ARG A 136 15.52 8.24 1.66
C ARG A 136 15.53 7.11 0.64
N ILE A 137 16.54 6.25 0.78
CA ILE A 137 16.69 4.99 0.05
C ILE A 137 15.68 3.98 0.61
N ILE A 138 14.99 3.27 -0.28
CA ILE A 138 14.04 2.21 0.09
C ILE A 138 14.81 1.07 0.76
N ALA A 139 14.24 0.51 1.83
CA ALA A 139 14.87 -0.60 2.54
C ALA A 139 15.12 -1.79 1.59
N GLY A 140 16.40 -2.18 1.46
CA GLY A 140 16.80 -3.31 0.61
C GLY A 140 17.03 -2.97 -0.88
N GLY A 141 16.87 -1.71 -1.28
CA GLY A 141 17.14 -1.22 -2.63
C GLY A 141 18.34 -0.25 -2.70
N ASP A 142 18.58 0.28 -3.90
CA ASP A 142 19.57 1.32 -4.20
C ASP A 142 18.94 2.65 -4.68
N GLU A 143 17.61 2.66 -4.86
CA GLU A 143 16.82 3.82 -5.27
C GLU A 143 16.10 4.48 -4.09
N THR A 144 15.81 5.77 -4.24
CA THR A 144 14.98 6.53 -3.31
C THR A 144 13.48 6.30 -3.56
N TYR A 145 12.63 6.60 -2.57
CA TYR A 145 11.17 6.54 -2.76
C TYR A 145 10.73 7.37 -3.97
N TRP A 146 11.34 8.54 -4.16
CA TRP A 146 11.03 9.41 -5.30
C TRP A 146 11.35 8.75 -6.64
N GLU A 147 12.56 8.21 -6.79
CA GLU A 147 13.00 7.55 -8.02
C GLU A 147 12.10 6.36 -8.35
N TYR A 148 11.77 5.54 -7.37
CA TYR A 148 10.88 4.40 -7.55
C TYR A 148 9.44 4.80 -7.96
N LEU A 149 8.86 5.78 -7.26
CA LEU A 149 7.47 6.19 -7.48
C LEU A 149 7.29 6.97 -8.79
N THR A 150 8.30 7.68 -9.25
CA THR A 150 8.17 8.58 -10.41
C THR A 150 8.90 8.11 -11.65
N GLY A 151 9.88 7.22 -11.51
CA GLY A 151 10.83 6.88 -12.58
C GLY A 151 11.72 8.06 -13.00
N MET A 152 11.69 9.18 -12.26
CA MET A 152 12.43 10.41 -12.56
C MET A 152 13.50 10.69 -11.51
N SER A 153 14.57 11.37 -11.93
CA SER A 153 15.53 11.95 -11.00
C SER A 153 14.92 13.13 -10.21
N ALA A 154 15.57 13.53 -9.12
CA ALA A 154 15.04 14.41 -8.09
C ALA A 154 14.69 15.87 -8.50
N GLU A 155 14.86 16.28 -9.76
CA GLU A 155 14.80 17.69 -10.17
C GLU A 155 13.39 18.26 -10.48
N SER A 156 12.33 17.44 -10.52
CA SER A 156 11.00 17.97 -10.85
C SER A 156 10.33 18.75 -9.71
N THR A 157 9.76 19.92 -10.01
CA THR A 157 9.07 20.81 -9.05
C THR A 157 7.55 20.66 -9.03
N ALA A 158 6.98 19.79 -9.88
CA ALA A 158 5.53 19.71 -10.12
C ALA A 158 4.70 19.33 -8.88
N LEU A 159 5.31 18.78 -7.82
CA LEU A 159 4.63 18.17 -6.69
C LEU A 159 4.63 18.99 -5.39
N ALA A 160 4.94 20.29 -5.44
CA ALA A 160 5.13 21.15 -4.25
C ALA A 160 3.97 21.09 -3.22
N ARG A 161 2.74 20.79 -3.64
CA ARG A 161 1.58 20.67 -2.75
C ARG A 161 1.62 19.44 -1.83
N PHE A 162 2.33 18.39 -2.22
CA PHE A 162 2.53 17.22 -1.36
C PHE A 162 3.63 17.40 -0.32
N ASP A 163 4.33 18.55 -0.32
CA ASP A 163 5.38 18.78 0.66
C ASP A 163 4.85 19.00 2.07
N VAL A 164 3.56 19.35 2.21
CA VAL A 164 2.90 19.62 3.48
C VAL A 164 1.72 18.65 3.69
N ILE A 165 1.74 17.93 4.80
CA ILE A 165 0.63 17.08 5.25
C ILE A 165 -0.12 17.82 6.36
N ASP A 166 -1.41 18.07 6.16
CA ASP A 166 -2.32 18.62 7.17
C ASP A 166 -2.88 17.48 8.04
N ARG A 167 -2.34 17.33 9.27
CA ARG A 167 -2.76 16.28 10.22
C ARG A 167 -4.13 16.53 10.84
N SER A 168 -4.79 17.66 10.56
CA SER A 168 -6.17 17.89 11.03
C SER A 168 -7.22 17.10 10.24
N LYS A 169 -6.81 16.45 9.16
CA LYS A 169 -7.67 15.66 8.27
C LYS A 169 -7.07 14.28 8.05
N PRO A 170 -7.91 13.27 7.73
CA PRO A 170 -7.41 12.00 7.25
C PRO A 170 -6.65 12.20 5.93
N LEU A 171 -5.58 11.45 5.75
CA LEU A 171 -4.79 11.40 4.53
C LEU A 171 -5.02 10.07 3.83
N SER A 172 -5.62 10.10 2.65
CA SER A 172 -5.81 8.91 1.83
C SER A 172 -4.73 8.79 0.76
N ILE A 173 -4.15 7.60 0.66
CA ILE A 173 -3.23 7.20 -0.40
C ILE A 173 -4.00 6.30 -1.37
N PHE A 174 -4.03 6.68 -2.64
CA PHE A 174 -4.81 5.98 -3.64
C PHE A 174 -4.05 5.85 -4.95
N PHE A 175 -4.34 4.75 -5.64
CA PHE A 175 -3.87 4.41 -6.96
C PHE A 175 -4.98 4.69 -7.97
N THR A 176 -4.63 5.21 -9.13
CA THR A 176 -5.55 5.38 -10.26
C THR A 176 -4.95 4.88 -11.54
N TYR A 177 -5.77 4.32 -12.41
CA TYR A 177 -5.36 3.79 -13.70
C TYR A 177 -6.45 4.11 -14.73
N GLY A 178 -6.10 4.80 -15.82
CA GLY A 178 -7.10 5.22 -16.80
C GLY A 178 -6.55 5.44 -18.19
N GLN A 179 -7.44 5.47 -19.19
CA GLN A 179 -7.09 5.75 -20.58
C GLN A 179 -6.91 7.24 -20.84
N GLY A 180 -5.88 7.54 -21.61
CA GLY A 180 -5.63 8.86 -22.18
C GLY A 180 -4.69 9.75 -21.37
N PRO A 181 -4.12 10.79 -22.00
CA PRO A 181 -3.37 11.80 -21.28
C PRO A 181 -4.37 12.51 -20.38
N ALA A 182 -4.39 12.21 -19.08
CA ALA A 182 -5.37 12.70 -18.12
C ALA A 182 -5.93 14.07 -18.56
N THR A 183 -7.11 14.08 -19.17
CA THR A 183 -7.62 15.28 -19.86
C THR A 183 -8.01 16.38 -18.87
N GLY A 184 -7.82 16.15 -17.57
CA GLY A 184 -7.56 17.17 -16.58
C GLY A 184 -6.15 16.98 -16.05
N GLN A 185 -5.32 18.01 -16.18
CA GLN A 185 -4.13 18.19 -15.37
C GLN A 185 -4.54 18.09 -13.89
N THR A 186 -4.45 16.90 -13.29
CA THR A 186 -4.07 16.83 -11.89
C THR A 186 -2.55 16.81 -11.93
N PRO A 187 -1.85 17.96 -11.83
CA PRO A 187 -0.39 18.03 -11.82
C PRO A 187 0.23 17.34 -10.57
N GLU A 188 -0.58 16.58 -9.83
CA GLU A 188 -0.38 16.14 -8.46
C GLU A 188 -0.47 14.62 -8.42
N ALA A 189 0.39 13.92 -9.15
CA ALA A 189 0.46 12.48 -9.12
C ALA A 189 1.91 11.97 -9.24
N PHE A 190 2.21 10.85 -8.60
CA PHE A 190 3.41 10.06 -8.86
C PHE A 190 3.08 8.94 -9.87
N GLY A 191 4.08 8.37 -10.53
CA GLY A 191 3.90 7.34 -11.55
C GLY A 191 3.41 7.95 -12.85
N HIS A 192 4.26 7.99 -13.88
CA HIS A 192 3.83 8.34 -15.22
C HIS A 192 4.63 7.54 -16.23
N ASP A 193 3.93 6.83 -17.11
CA ASP A 193 4.50 6.29 -18.34
C ASP A 193 3.83 6.96 -19.53
N ALA A 194 4.34 8.13 -19.91
CA ALA A 194 3.85 8.95 -21.03
C ALA A 194 3.78 8.19 -22.36
N SER A 195 4.46 7.05 -22.46
CA SER A 195 4.54 6.26 -23.69
C SER A 195 3.36 5.31 -23.89
N LYS A 196 2.50 5.13 -22.89
CA LYS A 196 1.40 4.18 -22.93
C LYS A 196 0.04 4.86 -23.06
N GLU A 197 -0.88 4.15 -23.71
CA GLU A 197 -2.30 4.53 -23.82
C GLU A 197 -2.99 4.62 -22.44
N TRP A 198 -2.44 3.91 -21.46
CA TRP A 198 -2.89 3.86 -20.09
C TRP A 198 -1.87 4.48 -19.15
N ASP A 199 -2.34 5.30 -18.22
CA ASP A 199 -1.49 5.99 -17.25
C ASP A 199 -1.86 5.58 -15.82
N ALA A 200 -0.86 5.07 -15.10
CA ALA A 200 -0.99 4.60 -13.74
C ALA A 200 -0.38 5.63 -12.79
N ARG A 201 -1.14 6.05 -11.78
CA ARG A 201 -0.78 7.16 -10.92
C ARG A 201 -1.04 6.85 -9.46
N MET A 202 -0.23 7.46 -8.60
CA MET A 202 -0.40 7.53 -7.16
C MET A 202 -0.75 8.95 -6.78
N MET A 203 -1.73 9.14 -5.91
CA MET A 203 -1.96 10.46 -5.33
C MET A 203 -2.32 10.38 -3.84
N MET A 204 -2.23 11.54 -3.21
CA MET A 204 -2.48 11.75 -1.80
C MET A 204 -3.56 12.80 -1.64
N LEU A 205 -4.67 12.49 -0.99
CA LEU A 205 -5.77 13.44 -0.82
C LEU A 205 -6.19 13.54 0.65
N PRO A 206 -6.50 14.74 1.15
CA PRO A 206 -6.95 14.94 2.53
C PRO A 206 -8.46 14.62 2.67
N TYR A 207 -8.85 13.43 2.23
CA TYR A 207 -10.24 12.97 2.13
C TYR A 207 -10.43 11.65 2.88
N THR A 208 -11.65 11.42 3.36
CA THR A 208 -12.10 10.09 3.81
C THR A 208 -12.33 9.16 2.61
N SER A 209 -12.42 7.85 2.85
CA SER A 209 -12.81 6.87 1.83
C SER A 209 -14.15 7.21 1.15
N GLU A 210 -15.12 7.70 1.91
CA GLU A 210 -16.43 8.13 1.42
C GLU A 210 -16.34 9.36 0.51
N GLN A 211 -15.49 10.33 0.87
CA GLN A 211 -15.27 11.54 0.09
C GLN A 211 -14.54 11.25 -1.22
N LEU A 212 -13.61 10.29 -1.22
CA LEU A 212 -12.89 9.91 -2.43
C LEU A 212 -13.85 9.52 -3.54
N ALA A 213 -14.81 8.61 -3.28
CA ALA A 213 -15.75 8.15 -4.30
C ALA A 213 -16.50 9.30 -5.01
N VAL A 214 -16.77 10.40 -4.30
CA VAL A 214 -17.46 11.58 -4.86
C VAL A 214 -16.49 12.52 -5.59
N GLN A 215 -15.26 12.66 -5.09
CA GLN A 215 -14.31 13.69 -5.54
C GLN A 215 -13.39 13.23 -6.67
N THR A 216 -13.07 11.93 -6.75
CA THR A 216 -12.03 11.43 -7.66
C THR A 216 -12.53 11.16 -9.07
N GLY A 217 -13.84 11.19 -9.30
CA GLY A 217 -14.43 10.93 -10.62
C GLY A 217 -14.14 9.53 -11.16
N CYS A 218 -13.92 8.57 -10.27
CA CYS A 218 -13.60 7.19 -10.64
C CYS A 218 -14.85 6.47 -11.13
N ASP A 219 -14.71 5.77 -12.25
CA ASP A 219 -15.78 4.93 -12.78
C ASP A 219 -15.85 3.59 -12.04
N TYR A 220 -14.71 3.14 -11.50
CA TYR A 220 -14.62 1.83 -10.83
C TYR A 220 -13.79 1.89 -9.54
N PHE A 221 -14.27 1.17 -8.51
CA PHE A 221 -13.53 0.81 -7.30
C PHE A 221 -13.61 -0.72 -7.07
N PRO A 222 -12.56 -1.36 -6.51
CA PRO A 222 -12.64 -2.75 -6.10
C PRO A 222 -13.85 -3.00 -5.19
N ALA A 223 -14.54 -4.12 -5.37
CA ALA A 223 -15.74 -4.45 -4.61
C ALA A 223 -15.52 -4.41 -3.08
N SER A 224 -14.33 -4.76 -2.61
CA SER A 224 -13.93 -4.70 -1.20
C SER A 224 -13.79 -3.29 -0.64
N GLN A 225 -13.79 -2.26 -1.49
CA GLN A 225 -13.55 -0.87 -1.12
C GLN A 225 -14.77 0.04 -1.28
N VAL A 226 -15.86 -0.47 -1.85
CA VAL A 226 -17.10 0.30 -1.94
C VAL A 226 -17.76 0.34 -0.56
N PRO A 227 -17.97 1.52 0.05
CA PRO A 227 -18.67 1.61 1.32
C PRO A 227 -20.07 0.98 1.19
N SER A 228 -20.46 0.17 2.17
CA SER A 228 -21.76 -0.49 2.17
C SER A 228 -22.88 0.56 2.09
N GLY A 229 -23.64 0.55 0.98
CA GLY A 229 -24.77 1.47 0.76
C GLY A 229 -24.49 2.63 -0.20
N THR A 230 -23.29 2.76 -0.76
CA THR A 230 -23.04 3.69 -1.87
C THR A 230 -23.63 3.11 -3.15
N PRO A 231 -24.61 3.78 -3.80
CA PRO A 231 -25.14 3.32 -5.07
C PRO A 231 -24.03 3.39 -6.13
N ILE A 232 -23.58 2.23 -6.60
CA ILE A 232 -22.67 2.13 -7.73
C ILE A 232 -23.52 2.44 -8.97
N THR A 233 -23.34 3.61 -9.57
CA THR A 233 -23.81 3.86 -10.92
C THR A 233 -22.88 3.11 -11.87
N VAL A 234 -23.29 1.90 -12.26
CA VAL A 234 -22.68 1.12 -13.35
C VAL A 234 -23.21 1.66 -14.68
#